data_AF-A0A2E0YUN2-F1
#
_entry.id   AF-A0A2E0YUN2-F1
#
_cell.length_a   1.000
_cell.length_b   1.000
_cell.length_c   1.000
_cell.angle_alpha   90.00
_cell.angle_beta   90.00
_cell.angle_gamma   90.00
#
_symmetry.space_group_name_H-M   'P 1'
#
loop_
_entity.id
_entity.type
_entity.pdbx_description
1 polymer ?
#
loop_
_entity_poly.entity_id
_entity_poly.type
_entity_poly.pdbx_seq_one_letter_code
_entity_poly.pdbx_strand_id
1 'polypeptide(L)'
;MHDNKLWRTPVRPGGGIEMNDTNKLTHGGFRMAALCVVLSLFLSGCYWTAAKRYTDRTGTVPWWCQGTPDLSIADCLSFSANLDLAIEAARQYPTRTDAEGTLPPAPYPPAVAITHYLLNPVSGSFDAAAPNVVGYDANDQLAVIGWLVESDGVAPEGFPGSRDVWSSQGGSPEQWLLYAWAIRPYENHPDIFAATQPCLDLGGPGILTATTDACYQAAHTVPLDIMVTNDDGYDAPGIDALVEALTDDPNDPVDSFVAGIEVTVVAPLTQQSGQGDNTTPGGAPAASEGLTTASGYPVLAAVHGTPADSVIWALQDLSLSPDLVISGINSGQNLATLGSNASGTIGAARTAMRRGRFESFATSAQLGIPDWPAATAATLEFLELWRLGRVGLPFMEVPNINIPSCNGGGAGNRGFLETVAGTDLSSGGYGDPTNCDPGTAKPAGSIVDDLDAWLNGFVGIADMGITQPPNYP
;
A
#
# COMPACT_ATOMS: atom_id res chain seq x y z
N MET A 1 -0.18 67.71 30.56
CA MET A 1 -0.29 68.62 29.40
C MET A 1 -0.37 67.74 28.17
N HIS A 2 -1.58 67.29 27.82
CA HIS A 2 -2.55 67.92 26.92
C HIS A 2 -2.45 67.40 25.48
N ASP A 3 -3.24 66.35 25.22
CA ASP A 3 -4.24 66.20 24.14
C ASP A 3 -4.31 67.30 23.06
N ASN A 4 -4.44 66.86 21.79
CA ASN A 4 -5.64 67.08 20.96
C ASN A 4 -5.62 66.08 19.76
N LYS A 5 -6.53 65.11 19.54
CA LYS A 5 -8.01 65.14 19.32
C LYS A 5 -8.39 65.96 18.06
N LEU A 6 -9.29 65.56 17.16
CA LEU A 6 -10.52 64.73 17.17
C LEU A 6 -10.93 64.48 15.69
N TRP A 7 -11.81 63.53 15.36
CA TRP A 7 -13.29 63.66 15.26
C TRP A 7 -13.84 62.34 14.64
N ARG A 8 -15.03 61.77 14.85
CA ARG A 8 -16.27 61.97 15.63
C ARG A 8 -17.05 60.63 15.61
N THR A 9 -17.75 60.27 16.69
CA THR A 9 -18.87 59.30 16.69
C THR A 9 -20.21 60.00 16.40
N PRO A 10 -21.31 59.24 16.17
CA PRO A 10 -22.31 59.17 17.24
C PRO A 10 -22.97 57.79 17.41
N VAL A 11 -23.29 57.49 18.67
CA VAL A 11 -24.14 56.38 19.14
C VAL A 11 -25.59 56.86 19.22
N ARG A 12 -26.56 55.96 18.97
CA ARG A 12 -27.92 55.96 19.57
C ARG A 12 -28.47 54.52 19.71
N PRO A 13 -29.49 54.29 20.58
CA PRO A 13 -29.46 53.22 21.58
C PRO A 13 -30.60 52.19 21.50
N GLY A 14 -30.44 51.08 22.24
CA GLY A 14 -31.51 50.41 22.98
C GLY A 14 -32.30 49.30 22.27
N GLY A 15 -32.14 48.08 22.78
CA GLY A 15 -33.00 46.92 22.50
C GLY A 15 -32.33 45.64 23.02
N GLY A 16 -32.57 45.30 24.28
CA GLY A 16 -32.02 44.10 24.92
C GLY A 16 -32.74 42.81 24.52
N ILE A 17 -32.14 41.66 24.86
CA ILE A 17 -32.69 40.61 25.74
C ILE A 17 -31.64 39.48 25.86
N GLU A 18 -31.37 39.14 27.13
CA GLU A 18 -30.89 37.89 27.75
C GLU A 18 -30.12 36.83 26.94
N MET A 19 -28.94 36.50 27.49
CA MET A 19 -28.28 35.21 27.33
C MET A 19 -29.16 34.10 27.89
N ASN A 20 -29.40 33.07 27.08
CA ASN A 20 -29.85 31.78 27.60
C ASN A 20 -29.04 30.67 26.94
N ASP A 21 -28.48 29.82 27.80
CA ASP A 21 -27.82 28.56 27.46
C ASP A 21 -28.68 27.71 26.53
N THR A 22 -28.07 27.18 25.46
CA THR A 22 -28.08 25.74 25.10
C THR A 22 -27.38 25.54 23.76
N ASN A 23 -26.14 25.00 23.82
CA ASN A 23 -25.51 24.34 22.70
C ASN A 23 -26.34 23.10 22.31
N LYS A 24 -27.21 23.25 21.30
CA LYS A 24 -27.75 22.15 20.51
C LYS A 24 -27.28 22.33 19.07
N LEU A 25 -26.08 21.82 18.77
CA LEU A 25 -25.67 21.51 17.41
C LEU A 25 -26.58 20.36 16.91
N THR A 26 -27.62 20.73 16.18
CA THR A 26 -28.57 19.83 15.55
C THR A 26 -28.03 19.43 14.17
N HIS A 27 -27.75 18.13 14.01
CA HIS A 27 -27.91 17.25 12.84
C HIS A 27 -27.62 17.74 11.39
N GLY A 28 -26.96 18.87 11.17
CA GLY A 28 -26.59 19.37 9.82
C GLY A 28 -25.16 19.03 9.38
N GLY A 29 -24.22 18.87 10.32
CA GLY A 29 -22.79 18.71 10.01
C GLY A 29 -22.38 17.32 9.50
N PHE A 30 -23.14 16.28 9.83
CA PHE A 30 -22.80 14.90 9.45
C PHE A 30 -23.04 14.61 7.96
N ARG A 31 -23.96 15.34 7.31
CA ARG A 31 -24.25 15.16 5.88
C ARG A 31 -23.19 15.80 4.97
N MET A 32 -22.44 16.78 5.48
CA MET A 32 -21.40 17.48 4.72
C MET A 32 -20.07 16.70 4.75
N ALA A 33 -19.78 15.97 5.83
CA ALA A 33 -18.62 15.07 5.91
C ALA A 33 -18.78 13.86 4.97
N ALA A 34 -19.96 13.25 4.90
CA ALA A 34 -20.25 12.15 3.98
C ALA A 34 -20.15 12.57 2.50
N LEU A 35 -20.57 13.79 2.15
CA LEU A 35 -20.46 14.31 0.78
C LEU A 35 -19.00 14.62 0.39
N CYS A 36 -18.16 15.05 1.33
CA CYS A 36 -16.73 15.29 1.10
C CYS A 36 -15.93 13.98 0.95
N VAL A 37 -16.31 12.92 1.66
CA VAL A 37 -15.74 11.58 1.45
C VAL A 37 -16.15 11.05 0.06
N VAL A 38 -17.43 11.15 -0.33
CA VAL A 38 -17.90 10.73 -1.67
C VAL A 38 -17.27 11.54 -2.82
N LEU A 39 -16.97 12.83 -2.63
CA LEU A 39 -16.21 13.61 -3.63
C LEU A 39 -14.72 13.27 -3.69
N SER A 40 -14.16 12.74 -2.61
CA SER A 40 -12.80 12.20 -2.59
C SER A 40 -12.73 10.81 -3.26
N LEU A 41 -13.87 10.11 -3.28
CA LEU A 41 -14.07 8.79 -3.87
C LEU A 41 -14.30 8.82 -5.39
N PHE A 42 -14.69 9.95 -5.98
CA PHE A 42 -14.57 10.17 -7.44
C PHE A 42 -13.09 10.20 -7.93
N LEU A 43 -12.14 10.15 -7.00
CA LEU A 43 -10.69 10.16 -7.24
C LEU A 43 -10.00 8.93 -6.64
N SER A 44 -10.61 7.74 -6.71
CA SER A 44 -9.86 6.49 -6.54
C SER A 44 -8.95 6.25 -7.77
N GLY A 45 -8.04 7.21 -8.01
CA GLY A 45 -7.10 7.25 -9.12
C GLY A 45 -6.02 6.15 -9.06
N CYS A 46 -6.01 5.34 -8.01
CA CYS A 46 -5.05 4.29 -7.69
C CYS A 46 -5.06 3.14 -8.70
N TYR A 47 -6.25 2.79 -9.15
CA TYR A 47 -6.50 1.61 -9.96
C TYR A 47 -6.90 2.00 -11.39
N TRP A 48 -7.40 3.22 -11.52
CA TRP A 48 -7.32 4.01 -12.75
C TRP A 48 -5.88 4.06 -13.29
N THR A 49 -4.89 4.44 -12.48
CA THR A 49 -3.49 4.58 -12.96
C THR A 49 -2.87 3.24 -13.33
N ALA A 50 -3.19 2.18 -12.59
CA ALA A 50 -2.81 0.81 -12.91
C ALA A 50 -3.20 0.39 -14.34
N ALA A 51 -4.51 0.33 -14.61
CA ALA A 51 -5.06 -0.11 -15.90
C ALA A 51 -4.64 0.79 -17.04
N LYS A 52 -4.56 2.09 -16.77
CA LYS A 52 -4.06 3.06 -17.72
C LYS A 52 -2.58 2.84 -18.02
N ARG A 53 -1.72 2.66 -17.01
CA ARG A 53 -0.28 2.37 -17.18
C ARG A 53 -0.06 1.10 -17.99
N TYR A 54 -0.79 0.02 -17.66
CA TYR A 54 -0.75 -1.22 -18.44
C TYR A 54 -1.11 -0.98 -19.90
N THR A 55 -2.18 -0.21 -20.16
CA THR A 55 -2.61 0.13 -21.53
C THR A 55 -1.59 1.00 -22.25
N ASP A 56 -1.03 2.00 -21.56
CA ASP A 56 -0.05 2.92 -22.12
C ASP A 56 1.27 2.18 -22.48
N ARG A 57 1.66 1.15 -21.71
CA ARG A 57 2.84 0.31 -21.97
C ARG A 57 2.60 -0.73 -23.07
N THR A 58 1.51 -1.49 -22.99
CA THR A 58 1.28 -2.68 -23.83
C THR A 58 0.45 -2.39 -25.08
N GLY A 59 -0.29 -1.27 -25.11
CA GLY A 59 -1.29 -0.96 -26.14
C GLY A 59 -2.58 -1.79 -26.01
N THR A 60 -2.76 -2.55 -24.92
CA THR A 60 -3.92 -3.41 -24.68
C THR A 60 -4.55 -3.10 -23.32
N VAL A 61 -5.87 -3.23 -23.18
CA VAL A 61 -6.52 -3.11 -21.87
C VAL A 61 -6.27 -4.38 -21.05
N PRO A 62 -6.16 -4.30 -19.72
CA PRO A 62 -6.03 -5.47 -18.87
C PRO A 62 -7.12 -6.49 -19.17
N TRP A 63 -6.78 -7.77 -19.08
CA TRP A 63 -7.68 -8.86 -19.40
C TRP A 63 -9.00 -8.83 -18.59
N TRP A 64 -8.99 -8.34 -17.35
CA TRP A 64 -10.21 -8.18 -16.53
C TRP A 64 -11.09 -7.04 -17.05
N CYS A 65 -10.62 -6.23 -17.99
CA CYS A 65 -11.38 -5.25 -18.74
C CYS A 65 -11.87 -5.82 -20.10
N GLN A 66 -11.44 -7.01 -20.51
CA GLN A 66 -11.84 -7.67 -21.79
C GLN A 66 -13.00 -8.68 -21.62
N GLY A 67 -13.98 -8.74 -22.53
CA GLY A 67 -15.07 -9.76 -22.48
C GLY A 67 -16.30 -9.37 -23.29
N THR A 68 -17.26 -10.26 -23.57
CA THR A 68 -18.48 -9.90 -24.34
C THR A 68 -19.66 -9.51 -23.46
N PRO A 69 -20.30 -8.34 -23.68
CA PRO A 69 -19.87 -7.25 -24.57
C PRO A 69 -18.66 -6.51 -23.99
N ASP A 70 -17.74 -6.09 -24.86
CA ASP A 70 -16.50 -5.41 -24.45
C ASP A 70 -16.85 -4.15 -23.68
N LEU A 71 -16.42 -4.08 -22.42
CA LEU A 71 -16.57 -2.87 -21.63
C LEU A 71 -15.80 -1.75 -22.31
N SER A 72 -16.39 -0.55 -22.39
CA SER A 72 -15.61 0.62 -22.80
C SER A 72 -14.56 0.93 -21.73
N ILE A 73 -13.49 1.64 -22.09
CA ILE A 73 -12.50 2.11 -21.09
C ILE A 73 -13.19 2.89 -19.96
N ALA A 74 -14.22 3.68 -20.29
CA ALA A 74 -15.00 4.42 -19.28
C ALA A 74 -15.75 3.48 -18.33
N ASP A 75 -16.32 2.39 -18.83
CA ASP A 75 -17.02 1.40 -18.00
C ASP A 75 -16.04 0.60 -17.13
N CYS A 76 -14.86 0.25 -17.65
CA CYS A 76 -13.79 -0.37 -16.84
C CYS A 76 -13.31 0.56 -15.72
N LEU A 77 -13.17 1.86 -16.02
CA LEU A 77 -12.81 2.86 -15.01
C LEU A 77 -13.92 3.00 -13.95
N SER A 78 -15.20 2.99 -14.35
CA SER A 78 -16.32 3.03 -13.41
C SER A 78 -16.44 1.76 -12.56
N PHE A 79 -16.18 0.60 -13.14
CA PHE A 79 -16.16 -0.69 -12.43
C PHE A 79 -15.06 -0.70 -11.36
N SER A 80 -13.83 -0.33 -11.76
CA SER A 80 -12.70 -0.21 -10.84
C SER A 80 -13.02 0.74 -9.69
N ALA A 81 -13.48 1.96 -10.00
CA ALA A 81 -13.76 2.96 -8.98
C ALA A 81 -14.74 2.46 -7.91
N ASN A 82 -15.81 1.76 -8.30
CA ASN A 82 -16.79 1.22 -7.34
C ASN A 82 -16.22 0.13 -6.43
N LEU A 83 -15.35 -0.73 -6.96
CA LEU A 83 -14.70 -1.79 -6.18
C LEU A 83 -13.76 -1.22 -5.12
N ASP A 84 -13.12 -0.09 -5.40
CA ASP A 84 -12.26 0.61 -4.45
C ASP A 84 -13.05 1.09 -3.23
N LEU A 85 -14.26 1.60 -3.48
CA LEU A 85 -15.17 2.02 -2.41
C LEU A 85 -15.61 0.84 -1.58
N ALA A 86 -15.86 -0.28 -2.24
CA ALA A 86 -16.24 -1.51 -1.59
C ALA A 86 -15.11 -2.09 -0.73
N ILE A 87 -13.86 -2.02 -1.20
CA ILE A 87 -12.67 -2.37 -0.39
C ILE A 87 -12.58 -1.46 0.83
N GLU A 88 -12.68 -0.15 0.66
CA GLU A 88 -12.56 0.79 1.78
C GLU A 88 -13.68 0.58 2.81
N ALA A 89 -14.90 0.25 2.35
CA ALA A 89 -15.99 -0.15 3.23
C ALA A 89 -15.68 -1.46 3.96
N ALA A 90 -15.13 -2.47 3.27
CA ALA A 90 -14.74 -3.74 3.88
C ALA A 90 -13.58 -3.59 4.88
N ARG A 91 -12.65 -2.66 4.64
CA ARG A 91 -11.51 -2.36 5.53
C ARG A 91 -11.91 -1.80 6.89
N GLN A 92 -13.16 -1.34 7.06
CA GLN A 92 -13.71 -1.01 8.38
C GLN A 92 -13.80 -2.25 9.29
N TYR A 93 -13.67 -3.45 8.72
CA TYR A 93 -13.68 -4.73 9.39
C TYR A 93 -12.36 -5.47 9.09
N PRO A 94 -11.25 -5.12 9.75
CA PRO A 94 -9.93 -5.64 9.40
C PRO A 94 -9.76 -7.11 9.76
N THR A 95 -10.48 -7.61 10.76
CA THR A 95 -10.43 -9.02 11.15
C THR A 95 -11.76 -9.71 10.96
N ARG A 96 -11.72 -11.04 10.93
CA ARG A 96 -12.92 -11.89 10.97
C ARG A 96 -13.83 -11.55 12.16
N THR A 97 -13.23 -11.25 13.31
CA THR A 97 -13.95 -10.91 14.55
C THR A 97 -14.69 -9.60 14.41
N ASP A 98 -14.11 -8.61 13.72
CA ASP A 98 -14.75 -7.31 13.51
C ASP A 98 -15.96 -7.41 12.57
N ALA A 99 -15.93 -8.38 11.65
CA ALA A 99 -16.98 -8.63 10.66
C ALA A 99 -18.14 -9.51 11.16
N GLU A 100 -18.15 -9.94 12.43
CA GLU A 100 -19.22 -10.81 12.95
C GLU A 100 -20.59 -10.12 12.91
N GLY A 101 -21.54 -10.69 12.13
CA GLY A 101 -22.92 -10.22 12.05
C GLY A 101 -23.97 -11.22 12.59
N THR A 102 -25.25 -10.92 12.37
CA THR A 102 -26.38 -11.69 12.92
C THR A 102 -26.71 -12.98 12.16
N LEU A 103 -26.24 -13.12 10.92
CA LEU A 103 -26.44 -14.32 10.11
C LEU A 103 -25.23 -15.26 10.24
N PRO A 104 -25.46 -16.59 10.31
CA PRO A 104 -24.37 -17.54 10.45
C PRO A 104 -23.43 -17.46 9.23
N PRO A 105 -22.10 -17.51 9.44
CA PRO A 105 -21.15 -17.46 8.34
C PRO A 105 -21.36 -18.63 7.39
N ALA A 106 -21.14 -18.40 6.10
CA ALA A 106 -21.16 -19.47 5.12
C ALA A 106 -19.77 -20.16 5.12
N PRO A 107 -19.69 -21.46 5.46
CA PRO A 107 -18.41 -22.15 5.47
C PRO A 107 -17.98 -22.47 4.04
N TYR A 108 -16.86 -21.89 3.63
CA TYR A 108 -16.11 -22.31 2.44
C TYR A 108 -14.98 -23.26 2.87
N PRO A 109 -14.37 -24.02 1.94
CA PRO A 109 -13.20 -24.85 2.26
C PRO A 109 -12.12 -24.02 2.98
N PRO A 110 -11.44 -24.56 4.01
CA PRO A 110 -10.46 -23.82 4.83
C PRO A 110 -9.32 -23.18 4.05
N ALA A 111 -9.05 -23.65 2.83
CA ALA A 111 -8.00 -23.15 1.95
C ALA A 111 -8.36 -21.86 1.20
N VAL A 112 -9.59 -21.34 1.37
CA VAL A 112 -10.12 -20.29 0.47
C VAL A 112 -10.60 -19.06 1.24
N ALA A 113 -11.62 -19.18 2.10
CA ALA A 113 -12.08 -18.09 2.98
C ALA A 113 -13.09 -18.59 4.02
N ILE A 114 -13.42 -17.77 5.03
CA ILE A 114 -14.65 -17.83 5.81
C ILE A 114 -15.44 -16.56 5.53
N THR A 115 -16.66 -16.70 4.99
CA THR A 115 -17.50 -15.56 4.61
C THR A 115 -18.42 -15.16 5.74
N HIS A 116 -18.43 -13.86 6.04
CA HIS A 116 -19.21 -13.20 7.07
C HIS A 116 -20.19 -12.21 6.43
N TYR A 117 -21.37 -12.11 7.04
CA TYR A 117 -22.42 -11.18 6.61
C TYR A 117 -22.41 -10.01 7.58
N LEU A 118 -22.09 -8.81 7.09
CA LEU A 118 -21.96 -7.62 7.93
C LEU A 118 -23.33 -7.05 8.34
N LEU A 119 -24.35 -7.26 7.52
CA LEU A 119 -25.70 -6.73 7.71
C LEU A 119 -26.78 -7.71 7.21
N ASN A 120 -28.04 -7.46 7.60
CA ASN A 120 -29.19 -8.08 6.95
C ASN A 120 -29.23 -7.71 5.45
N PRO A 121 -29.88 -8.54 4.60
CA PRO A 121 -30.10 -8.23 3.20
C PRO A 121 -30.68 -6.81 3.02
N VAL A 122 -30.15 -6.06 2.04
CA VAL A 122 -30.66 -4.72 1.73
C VAL A 122 -31.84 -4.88 0.77
N SER A 123 -33.00 -4.30 1.14
CA SER A 123 -34.18 -4.31 0.29
C SER A 123 -34.09 -3.24 -0.80
N GLY A 124 -34.38 -3.61 -2.06
CA GLY A 124 -34.51 -2.65 -3.16
C GLY A 124 -33.41 -2.73 -4.21
N SER A 125 -32.35 -1.92 -4.09
CA SER A 125 -31.37 -1.69 -5.18
C SER A 125 -29.93 -2.01 -4.76
N PHE A 126 -29.20 -2.69 -5.66
CA PHE A 126 -27.76 -2.89 -5.57
C PHE A 126 -27.01 -1.56 -5.50
N ASP A 127 -26.06 -1.46 -4.57
CA ASP A 127 -25.12 -0.34 -4.45
C ASP A 127 -23.70 -0.89 -4.51
N ALA A 128 -23.05 -0.66 -5.65
CA ALA A 128 -21.71 -1.15 -5.95
C ALA A 128 -20.65 -0.66 -4.94
N ALA A 129 -20.88 0.47 -4.27
CA ALA A 129 -19.96 1.05 -3.31
C ALA A 129 -20.16 0.55 -1.86
N ALA A 130 -21.22 -0.23 -1.60
CA ALA A 130 -21.63 -0.62 -0.26
C ALA A 130 -21.79 -2.15 -0.13
N PRO A 131 -20.69 -2.91 -0.07
CA PRO A 131 -20.75 -4.35 0.18
C PRO A 131 -21.30 -4.60 1.58
N ASN A 132 -22.12 -5.64 1.71
CA ASN A 132 -22.66 -6.13 3.00
C ASN A 132 -22.25 -7.58 3.29
N VAL A 133 -21.33 -8.11 2.49
CA VAL A 133 -20.68 -9.41 2.66
C VAL A 133 -19.18 -9.22 2.55
N VAL A 134 -18.43 -9.83 3.45
CA VAL A 134 -16.96 -9.90 3.41
C VAL A 134 -16.51 -11.31 3.74
N GLY A 135 -15.36 -11.73 3.23
CA GLY A 135 -14.78 -13.04 3.55
C GLY A 135 -13.29 -12.93 3.78
N TYR A 136 -12.78 -13.74 4.70
CA TYR A 136 -11.37 -13.71 5.12
C TYR A 136 -10.70 -15.06 4.93
N ASP A 137 -9.44 -15.08 4.51
CA ASP A 137 -8.65 -16.31 4.41
C ASP A 137 -8.24 -16.87 5.79
N ALA A 138 -7.39 -17.90 5.82
CA ALA A 138 -6.92 -18.53 7.04
C ALA A 138 -6.02 -17.64 7.91
N ASN A 139 -5.53 -16.52 7.37
CA ASN A 139 -4.64 -15.55 8.03
C ASN A 139 -5.37 -14.22 8.36
N ASP A 140 -6.70 -14.24 8.41
CA ASP A 140 -7.57 -13.08 8.65
C ASP A 140 -7.38 -11.94 7.62
N GLN A 141 -6.98 -12.27 6.39
CA GLN A 141 -6.86 -11.30 5.31
C GLN A 141 -8.14 -11.27 4.48
N LEU A 142 -8.59 -10.07 4.07
CA LEU A 142 -9.74 -9.91 3.18
C LEU A 142 -9.51 -10.68 1.87
N ALA A 143 -10.43 -11.60 1.55
CA ALA A 143 -10.39 -12.49 0.40
C ALA A 143 -11.62 -12.33 -0.51
N VAL A 144 -12.74 -11.87 0.04
CA VAL A 144 -14.01 -11.72 -0.69
C VAL A 144 -14.72 -10.47 -0.22
N ILE A 145 -15.34 -9.76 -1.15
CA ILE A 145 -16.44 -8.82 -0.88
C ILE A 145 -17.68 -9.29 -1.62
N GLY A 146 -18.86 -8.89 -1.17
CA GLY A 146 -20.09 -9.25 -1.85
C GLY A 146 -21.29 -8.43 -1.43
N TRP A 147 -22.37 -8.68 -2.17
CA TRP A 147 -23.65 -8.00 -2.03
C TRP A 147 -24.77 -9.01 -1.91
N LEU A 148 -25.46 -8.99 -0.77
CA LEU A 148 -26.68 -9.73 -0.49
C LEU A 148 -27.88 -8.77 -0.58
N VAL A 149 -28.68 -8.91 -1.63
CA VAL A 149 -29.78 -8.00 -2.00
C VAL A 149 -31.10 -8.77 -2.06
N GLU A 150 -32.19 -8.17 -1.59
CA GLU A 150 -33.54 -8.73 -1.75
C GLU A 150 -34.25 -8.13 -2.97
N SER A 151 -34.84 -9.00 -3.80
CA SER A 151 -35.59 -8.61 -5.00
C SER A 151 -36.76 -9.57 -5.29
N ASP A 152 -37.76 -9.09 -6.03
CA ASP A 152 -38.99 -9.82 -6.37
C ASP A 152 -38.75 -10.86 -7.50
N GLY A 153 -37.96 -11.89 -7.20
CA GLY A 153 -37.77 -13.06 -8.08
C GLY A 153 -36.88 -12.84 -9.30
N VAL A 154 -36.28 -11.66 -9.47
CA VAL A 154 -35.32 -11.35 -10.53
C VAL A 154 -34.07 -10.74 -9.91
N ALA A 155 -32.89 -11.17 -10.37
CA ALA A 155 -31.62 -10.58 -9.94
C ALA A 155 -31.60 -9.06 -10.23
N PRO A 156 -31.11 -8.23 -9.30
CA PRO A 156 -30.97 -6.81 -9.54
C PRO A 156 -29.94 -6.52 -10.64
N GLU A 157 -30.06 -5.34 -11.28
CA GLU A 157 -29.01 -4.82 -12.16
C GLU A 157 -27.77 -4.49 -11.32
N GLY A 158 -26.61 -5.08 -11.68
CA GLY A 158 -25.37 -4.98 -10.91
C GLY A 158 -24.38 -3.99 -11.52
N PHE A 159 -23.16 -4.47 -11.81
CA PHE A 159 -22.11 -3.66 -12.44
C PHE A 159 -22.35 -3.47 -13.95
N PRO A 160 -21.71 -2.45 -14.59
CA PRO A 160 -21.75 -2.33 -16.04
C PRO A 160 -21.31 -3.62 -16.75
N GLY A 161 -22.05 -4.02 -17.79
CA GLY A 161 -21.76 -5.21 -18.60
C GLY A 161 -22.51 -6.46 -18.15
N SER A 162 -21.98 -7.64 -18.48
CA SER A 162 -22.63 -8.94 -18.22
C SER A 162 -21.82 -9.83 -17.28
N ARG A 163 -21.00 -9.23 -16.41
CA ARG A 163 -20.09 -9.96 -15.51
C ARG A 163 -20.70 -10.32 -14.16
N ASP A 164 -21.90 -9.81 -13.86
CA ASP A 164 -22.57 -10.15 -12.62
C ASP A 164 -23.02 -11.61 -12.63
N VAL A 165 -22.43 -12.41 -11.75
CA VAL A 165 -22.84 -13.80 -11.53
C VAL A 165 -23.65 -13.85 -10.24
N TRP A 166 -24.90 -13.39 -10.32
CA TRP A 166 -25.84 -13.46 -9.22
C TRP A 166 -26.25 -14.91 -8.92
N SER A 167 -26.22 -15.27 -7.65
CA SER A 167 -26.66 -16.57 -7.14
C SER A 167 -27.89 -16.41 -6.26
N SER A 168 -28.96 -17.16 -6.55
CA SER A 168 -30.14 -17.19 -5.70
C SER A 168 -29.85 -17.94 -4.40
N GLN A 169 -30.21 -17.33 -3.28
CA GLN A 169 -30.12 -17.90 -1.93
C GLN A 169 -31.50 -18.40 -1.44
N GLY A 170 -32.55 -18.24 -2.24
CA GLY A 170 -33.94 -18.48 -1.84
C GLY A 170 -34.48 -17.41 -0.88
N GLY A 171 -35.59 -17.71 -0.21
CA GLY A 171 -36.25 -16.77 0.72
C GLY A 171 -37.53 -16.13 0.17
N SER A 172 -38.15 -15.26 0.98
CA SER A 172 -39.32 -14.46 0.60
C SER A 172 -39.28 -13.11 1.33
N PRO A 173 -38.90 -12.00 0.68
CA PRO A 173 -38.51 -11.87 -0.74
C PRO A 173 -37.25 -12.67 -1.11
N GLU A 174 -37.05 -12.96 -2.41
CA GLU A 174 -35.92 -13.75 -2.87
C GLU A 174 -34.60 -13.00 -2.67
N GLN A 175 -33.60 -13.68 -2.13
CA GLN A 175 -32.28 -13.12 -1.86
C GLN A 175 -31.31 -13.50 -2.97
N TRP A 176 -30.57 -12.51 -3.43
CA TRP A 176 -29.57 -12.62 -4.48
C TRP A 176 -28.21 -12.23 -3.93
N LEU A 177 -27.22 -13.07 -4.22
CA LEU A 177 -25.85 -12.89 -3.75
C LEU A 177 -24.91 -12.76 -4.93
N LEU A 178 -24.20 -11.63 -4.98
CA LEU A 178 -23.12 -11.36 -5.91
C LEU A 178 -21.80 -11.35 -5.14
N TYR A 179 -20.86 -12.17 -5.57
CA TYR A 179 -19.50 -12.17 -5.04
C TYR A 179 -18.55 -11.45 -5.99
N ALA A 180 -17.63 -10.71 -5.39
CA ALA A 180 -16.41 -10.26 -6.03
C ALA A 180 -15.23 -10.82 -5.21
N TRP A 181 -14.56 -11.81 -5.78
CA TRP A 181 -13.38 -12.42 -5.18
C TRP A 181 -12.24 -11.41 -5.25
N ALA A 182 -11.67 -11.04 -4.11
CA ALA A 182 -10.46 -10.24 -4.07
C ALA A 182 -9.29 -11.16 -4.45
N ILE A 183 -8.97 -11.20 -5.74
CA ILE A 183 -7.74 -11.85 -6.18
C ILE A 183 -6.66 -10.80 -6.03
N ARG A 184 -5.94 -10.89 -4.91
CA ARG A 184 -4.82 -10.00 -4.61
C ARG A 184 -3.81 -10.07 -5.77
N PRO A 185 -3.51 -8.95 -6.44
CA PRO A 185 -2.82 -8.98 -7.72
C PRO A 185 -1.31 -8.85 -7.55
N TYR A 186 -0.63 -9.18 -8.65
CA TYR A 186 0.65 -8.64 -9.02
C TYR A 186 0.55 -7.85 -10.35
N GLU A 187 1.57 -7.04 -10.63
CA GLU A 187 1.71 -5.98 -11.66
C GLU A 187 0.83 -4.76 -11.36
N ASN A 188 1.30 -3.81 -10.55
CA ASN A 188 0.82 -2.42 -10.59
C ASN A 188 -0.71 -2.20 -10.51
N HIS A 189 -1.50 -3.05 -9.83
CA HIS A 189 -2.97 -3.11 -9.99
C HIS A 189 -3.81 -3.35 -8.70
N PRO A 190 -5.11 -2.96 -8.69
CA PRO A 190 -6.13 -3.33 -7.68
C PRO A 190 -6.38 -4.80 -7.59
N ASP A 191 -6.81 -5.26 -6.40
CA ASP A 191 -7.54 -6.51 -6.20
C ASP A 191 -8.36 -6.81 -7.46
N ILE A 192 -7.99 -7.86 -8.19
CA ILE A 192 -8.64 -8.19 -9.44
C ILE A 192 -9.90 -8.94 -9.06
N PHE A 193 -11.02 -8.25 -9.14
CA PHE A 193 -12.32 -8.81 -8.85
C PHE A 193 -12.82 -9.63 -10.02
N ALA A 194 -12.77 -10.93 -9.84
CA ALA A 194 -13.17 -11.87 -10.85
C ALA A 194 -14.47 -12.55 -10.48
N ALA A 195 -15.52 -12.25 -11.23
CA ALA A 195 -16.64 -13.18 -11.33
C ALA A 195 -16.25 -14.43 -12.15
N THR A 196 -15.25 -14.30 -13.04
CA THR A 196 -14.76 -15.36 -13.93
C THR A 196 -13.26 -15.21 -14.20
N GLN A 197 -12.45 -16.12 -13.67
CA GLN A 197 -10.99 -16.13 -13.82
C GLN A 197 -10.52 -17.52 -14.28
N PRO A 198 -9.53 -17.64 -15.19
CA PRO A 198 -8.86 -18.92 -15.44
C PRO A 198 -8.22 -19.52 -14.18
N CYS A 199 -7.89 -18.68 -13.20
CA CYS A 199 -7.31 -19.06 -11.90
C CYS A 199 -8.32 -19.51 -10.85
N LEU A 200 -9.62 -19.36 -11.12
CA LEU A 200 -10.65 -19.82 -10.22
C LEU A 200 -11.11 -21.21 -10.68
N ASP A 201 -10.67 -22.26 -9.99
CA ASP A 201 -11.36 -23.56 -10.09
C ASP A 201 -12.65 -23.47 -9.27
N LEU A 202 -13.73 -23.09 -9.96
CA LEU A 202 -15.06 -22.99 -9.40
C LEU A 202 -15.69 -24.38 -9.37
N GLY A 203 -15.55 -25.09 -8.25
CA GLY A 203 -16.10 -26.44 -8.03
C GLY A 203 -17.64 -26.51 -7.96
N GLY A 204 -18.34 -25.52 -8.53
CA GLY A 204 -19.78 -25.26 -8.38
C GLY A 204 -20.07 -23.75 -8.43
N PRO A 205 -21.33 -23.31 -8.22
CA PRO A 205 -21.72 -21.91 -8.32
C PRO A 205 -20.97 -21.06 -7.29
N GLY A 206 -19.90 -20.40 -7.74
CA GLY A 206 -19.23 -19.33 -7.01
C GLY A 206 -18.26 -19.76 -5.90
N ILE A 207 -17.84 -21.02 -5.78
CA ILE A 207 -16.85 -21.46 -4.78
C ILE A 207 -15.46 -21.54 -5.41
N LEU A 208 -14.57 -20.59 -5.12
CA LEU A 208 -13.14 -20.77 -5.37
C LEU A 208 -12.66 -21.97 -4.54
N THR A 209 -11.84 -22.85 -5.13
CA THR A 209 -11.28 -24.02 -4.42
C THR A 209 -9.76 -23.95 -4.21
N ALA A 210 -9.02 -23.23 -5.06
CA ALA A 210 -7.62 -22.85 -4.90
C ALA A 210 -7.18 -21.83 -5.97
N THR A 211 -6.08 -21.10 -5.74
CA THR A 211 -5.26 -20.45 -6.79
C THR A 211 -3.98 -21.28 -6.98
N THR A 212 -3.45 -21.39 -8.20
CA THR A 212 -2.24 -22.20 -8.49
C THR A 212 -1.08 -21.34 -9.02
N ASP A 213 0.16 -21.75 -8.74
CA ASP A 213 1.38 -21.06 -9.23
C ASP A 213 1.46 -21.01 -10.77
N ALA A 214 1.01 -22.06 -11.45
CA ALA A 214 0.90 -22.07 -12.91
C ALA A 214 -0.11 -21.02 -13.42
N CYS A 215 -1.14 -20.71 -12.62
CA CYS A 215 -2.07 -19.64 -12.96
C CYS A 215 -1.55 -18.26 -12.60
N TYR A 216 -0.78 -18.15 -11.51
CA TYR A 216 -0.01 -16.95 -11.21
C TYR A 216 0.87 -16.58 -12.41
N GLN A 217 1.70 -17.51 -12.91
CA GLN A 217 2.54 -17.24 -14.08
C GLN A 217 1.73 -16.91 -15.36
N ALA A 218 0.54 -17.49 -15.54
CA ALA A 218 -0.31 -17.22 -16.71
C ALA A 218 -1.05 -15.87 -16.66
N ALA A 219 -1.31 -15.33 -15.46
CA ALA A 219 -1.96 -14.04 -15.25
C ALA A 219 -0.97 -12.86 -15.22
N HIS A 220 0.32 -13.13 -15.04
CA HIS A 220 1.40 -12.14 -14.88
C HIS A 220 2.40 -12.29 -16.04
N THR A 221 2.05 -11.67 -17.17
CA THR A 221 2.76 -11.83 -18.46
C THR A 221 3.63 -10.62 -18.81
N VAL A 222 3.57 -9.54 -18.01
CA VAL A 222 4.33 -8.31 -18.25
C VAL A 222 5.45 -8.23 -17.21
N PRO A 223 6.66 -7.82 -17.61
CA PRO A 223 7.70 -7.56 -16.65
C PRO A 223 7.30 -6.47 -15.64
N LEU A 224 7.71 -6.63 -14.39
CA LEU A 224 7.62 -5.58 -13.38
C LEU A 224 8.82 -4.68 -13.42
N ASP A 225 8.53 -3.43 -13.71
CA ASP A 225 9.47 -2.33 -13.71
C ASP A 225 9.63 -1.78 -12.29
N ILE A 226 10.79 -2.02 -11.69
CA ILE A 226 11.19 -1.48 -10.39
C ILE A 226 12.18 -0.35 -10.62
N MET A 227 11.84 0.83 -10.11
CA MET A 227 12.83 1.89 -9.94
C MET A 227 13.56 1.70 -8.60
N VAL A 228 14.89 1.72 -8.63
CA VAL A 228 15.74 1.66 -7.44
C VAL A 228 16.46 3.00 -7.23
N THR A 229 16.43 3.50 -5.99
CA THR A 229 17.12 4.70 -5.51
C THR A 229 17.67 4.46 -4.10
N ASN A 230 18.42 5.41 -3.53
CA ASN A 230 18.83 5.41 -2.12
C ASN A 230 19.16 6.85 -1.66
N ASP A 231 19.72 7.00 -0.46
CA ASP A 231 20.44 8.21 -0.04
C ASP A 231 21.95 8.07 0.08
N ASP A 232 22.51 6.87 -0.04
CA ASP A 232 23.95 6.65 0.05
C ASP A 232 24.74 7.03 -1.23
N GLY A 233 24.08 7.11 -2.38
CA GLY A 233 24.66 7.38 -3.70
C GLY A 233 24.62 6.17 -4.64
N TYR A 234 24.71 6.43 -5.95
CA TYR A 234 24.53 5.42 -7.02
C TYR A 234 25.51 4.24 -6.98
N ASP A 235 26.70 4.42 -6.42
CA ASP A 235 27.78 3.41 -6.34
C ASP A 235 27.96 2.87 -4.91
N ALA A 236 27.01 3.12 -4.01
CA ALA A 236 27.06 2.62 -2.64
C ALA A 236 26.85 1.09 -2.57
N PRO A 237 27.47 0.39 -1.59
CA PRO A 237 27.37 -1.07 -1.50
C PRO A 237 25.93 -1.60 -1.33
N GLY A 238 25.06 -0.85 -0.64
CA GLY A 238 23.69 -1.31 -0.36
C GLY A 238 22.73 -1.22 -1.55
N ILE A 239 22.86 -0.21 -2.41
CA ILE A 239 22.09 -0.15 -3.67
C ILE A 239 22.63 -1.15 -4.68
N ASP A 240 23.95 -1.36 -4.71
CA ASP A 240 24.59 -2.36 -5.55
C ASP A 240 24.10 -3.78 -5.21
N ALA A 241 24.13 -4.15 -3.92
CA ALA A 241 23.63 -5.44 -3.45
C ALA A 241 22.14 -5.65 -3.75
N LEU A 242 21.31 -4.61 -3.62
CA LEU A 242 19.90 -4.68 -3.96
C LEU A 242 19.69 -4.90 -5.47
N VAL A 243 20.42 -4.16 -6.30
CA VAL A 243 20.33 -4.29 -7.75
C VAL A 243 20.81 -5.67 -8.20
N GLU A 244 21.93 -6.17 -7.68
CA GLU A 244 22.38 -7.55 -7.91
C GLU A 244 21.29 -8.55 -7.51
N ALA A 245 20.70 -8.42 -6.31
CA ALA A 245 19.66 -9.34 -5.86
C ALA A 245 18.37 -9.31 -6.72
N LEU A 246 18.04 -8.18 -7.33
CA LEU A 246 16.89 -8.03 -8.21
C LEU A 246 17.15 -8.45 -9.67
N THR A 247 18.42 -8.58 -10.08
CA THR A 247 18.80 -8.77 -11.49
C THR A 247 19.65 -10.01 -11.75
N ASP A 248 20.30 -10.55 -10.73
CA ASP A 248 21.26 -11.63 -10.78
C ASP A 248 20.89 -12.69 -9.73
N ASP A 249 20.09 -13.68 -10.11
CA ASP A 249 20.16 -14.99 -9.44
C ASP A 249 20.88 -15.99 -10.35
N PRO A 250 22.21 -16.08 -10.28
CA PRO A 250 22.97 -17.08 -11.00
C PRO A 250 22.83 -18.51 -10.40
N ASN A 251 22.09 -18.68 -9.30
CA ASN A 251 21.85 -19.95 -8.62
C ASN A 251 20.38 -20.45 -8.67
N ASP A 252 19.44 -19.64 -9.17
CA ASP A 252 18.02 -19.98 -9.24
C ASP A 252 17.54 -20.14 -10.69
N PRO A 253 17.21 -21.37 -11.13
CA PRO A 253 16.89 -21.66 -12.52
C PRO A 253 15.46 -21.25 -12.87
N VAL A 254 15.28 -20.20 -13.68
CA VAL A 254 14.11 -19.94 -14.58
C VAL A 254 12.70 -19.85 -13.94
N ASP A 255 12.54 -20.26 -12.68
CA ASP A 255 11.29 -20.28 -11.90
C ASP A 255 11.38 -19.35 -10.66
N SER A 256 12.46 -18.55 -10.54
CA SER A 256 12.66 -17.60 -9.44
C SER A 256 11.60 -16.51 -9.44
N PHE A 257 11.13 -16.12 -8.26
CA PHE A 257 10.17 -15.02 -8.07
C PHE A 257 10.65 -13.67 -8.67
N VAL A 258 11.96 -13.47 -8.82
CA VAL A 258 12.55 -12.28 -9.45
C VAL A 258 12.55 -12.32 -10.99
N ALA A 259 12.15 -13.45 -11.59
CA ALA A 259 11.97 -13.53 -13.04
C ALA A 259 10.91 -12.51 -13.51
N GLY A 260 11.22 -11.83 -14.61
CA GLY A 260 10.37 -10.77 -15.15
C GLY A 260 10.47 -9.44 -14.39
N ILE A 261 11.47 -9.23 -13.53
CA ILE A 261 11.75 -7.89 -12.99
C ILE A 261 12.67 -7.13 -13.96
N GLU A 262 12.27 -5.92 -14.35
CA GLU A 262 13.11 -4.94 -15.02
C GLU A 262 13.53 -3.87 -13.99
N VAL A 263 14.83 -3.63 -13.85
CA VAL A 263 15.35 -2.67 -12.85
C VAL A 263 15.87 -1.41 -13.52
N THR A 264 15.38 -0.26 -13.09
CA THR A 264 15.88 1.06 -13.49
C THR A 264 16.50 1.78 -12.30
N VAL A 265 17.79 2.09 -12.36
CA VAL A 265 18.49 2.82 -11.28
C VAL A 265 18.52 4.32 -11.57
N VAL A 266 17.91 5.10 -10.68
CA VAL A 266 18.03 6.56 -10.65
C VAL A 266 18.25 6.98 -9.20
N ALA A 267 19.45 7.46 -8.89
CA ALA A 267 19.91 7.70 -7.51
C ALA A 267 20.75 8.98 -7.42
N PRO A 268 21.00 9.52 -6.21
CA PRO A 268 21.92 10.64 -6.03
C PRO A 268 23.33 10.32 -6.53
N LEU A 269 24.01 11.32 -7.08
CA LEU A 269 25.41 11.21 -7.50
C LEU A 269 26.36 10.95 -6.32
N THR A 270 26.01 11.44 -5.14
CA THR A 270 26.81 11.32 -3.92
C THR A 270 25.92 11.00 -2.73
N GLN A 271 26.53 10.60 -1.61
CA GLN A 271 25.89 10.46 -0.30
C GLN A 271 25.08 11.73 0.09
N GLN A 272 23.86 11.51 0.60
CA GLN A 272 22.84 12.50 0.96
C GLN A 272 22.09 12.13 2.27
N SER A 273 22.78 11.58 3.27
CA SER A 273 22.21 11.29 4.59
C SER A 273 21.54 12.51 5.24
N GLY A 274 20.46 12.28 5.99
CA GLY A 274 19.83 13.31 6.82
C GLY A 274 18.95 14.31 6.05
N GLN A 275 18.65 14.04 4.78
CA GLN A 275 17.88 14.95 3.93
C GLN A 275 16.37 14.88 4.15
N GLY A 276 15.87 13.87 4.87
CA GLY A 276 14.44 13.61 4.96
C GLY A 276 13.82 13.58 3.56
N ASP A 277 12.71 14.27 3.38
CA ASP A 277 12.05 14.46 2.08
C ASP A 277 12.32 15.83 1.41
N ASN A 278 13.47 16.45 1.71
CA ASN A 278 13.86 17.71 1.10
C ASN A 278 14.10 17.58 -0.41
N THR A 279 13.72 18.61 -1.17
CA THR A 279 14.00 18.76 -2.61
C THR A 279 14.85 20.00 -2.85
N THR A 280 15.67 19.98 -3.89
CA THR A 280 16.44 21.17 -4.31
C THR A 280 15.49 22.28 -4.79
N PRO A 281 15.58 23.51 -4.26
CA PRO A 281 14.77 24.62 -4.74
C PRO A 281 14.99 24.90 -6.23
N GLY A 282 13.92 24.79 -7.02
CA GLY A 282 14.00 24.92 -8.49
C GLY A 282 14.27 23.61 -9.23
N GLY A 283 14.34 22.47 -8.53
CA GLY A 283 14.63 21.15 -9.09
C GLY A 283 16.11 20.79 -9.04
N ALA A 284 16.43 19.52 -9.28
CA ALA A 284 17.81 19.10 -9.43
C ALA A 284 18.47 19.84 -10.62
N PRO A 285 19.69 20.34 -10.46
CA PRO A 285 20.36 21.14 -11.48
C PRO A 285 20.81 20.31 -12.69
N ALA A 286 21.10 19.02 -12.49
CA ALA A 286 21.60 18.11 -13.53
C ALA A 286 21.51 16.64 -13.09
N ALA A 287 21.68 15.74 -14.06
CA ALA A 287 21.99 14.33 -13.85
C ALA A 287 23.18 13.92 -14.73
N SER A 288 24.01 13.00 -14.22
CA SER A 288 25.06 12.35 -15.00
C SER A 288 24.54 11.03 -15.56
N GLU A 289 24.86 10.74 -16.83
CA GLU A 289 24.51 9.50 -17.52
C GLU A 289 25.76 8.64 -17.79
N GLY A 290 25.55 7.36 -18.12
CA GLY A 290 26.63 6.44 -18.49
C GLY A 290 27.50 5.96 -17.32
N LEU A 291 26.98 6.10 -16.10
CA LEU A 291 27.58 5.54 -14.89
C LEU A 291 27.03 4.13 -14.62
N THR A 292 27.66 3.43 -13.69
CA THR A 292 27.22 2.11 -13.25
C THR A 292 27.23 2.02 -11.72
N THR A 293 26.47 1.10 -11.16
CA THR A 293 26.67 0.66 -9.77
C THR A 293 28.07 0.03 -9.62
N ALA A 294 28.47 -0.31 -8.39
CA ALA A 294 29.81 -0.82 -8.13
C ALA A 294 30.10 -2.18 -8.81
N SER A 295 29.09 -3.04 -8.95
CA SER A 295 29.14 -4.31 -9.70
C SER A 295 29.05 -4.14 -11.23
N GLY A 296 28.75 -2.93 -11.71
CA GLY A 296 28.70 -2.62 -13.13
C GLY A 296 27.29 -2.55 -13.75
N TYR A 297 26.21 -2.58 -12.95
CA TYR A 297 24.86 -2.42 -13.47
C TYR A 297 24.62 -0.99 -13.98
N PRO A 298 24.00 -0.80 -15.17
CA PRO A 298 23.77 0.54 -15.72
C PRO A 298 22.94 1.46 -14.82
N VAL A 299 23.41 2.68 -14.61
CA VAL A 299 22.65 3.75 -13.92
C VAL A 299 22.10 4.70 -14.96
N LEU A 300 20.77 4.80 -15.03
CA LEU A 300 20.09 5.63 -16.02
C LEU A 300 20.38 7.11 -15.78
N ALA A 301 20.33 7.53 -14.51
CA ALA A 301 20.66 8.89 -14.11
C ALA A 301 21.21 8.95 -12.67
N ALA A 302 22.41 9.52 -12.51
CA ALA A 302 22.95 9.89 -11.21
C ALA A 302 22.70 11.39 -10.96
N VAL A 303 21.74 11.69 -10.10
CA VAL A 303 21.17 13.03 -9.95
C VAL A 303 22.00 13.89 -9.00
N HIS A 304 22.28 15.14 -9.40
CA HIS A 304 23.04 16.12 -8.59
C HIS A 304 22.13 16.79 -7.55
N GLY A 305 21.47 16.00 -6.71
CA GLY A 305 20.46 16.48 -5.77
C GLY A 305 20.18 15.50 -4.65
N THR A 306 19.02 15.64 -4.02
CA THR A 306 18.58 14.78 -2.93
C THR A 306 17.99 13.45 -3.45
N PRO A 307 17.71 12.47 -2.55
CA PRO A 307 16.97 11.26 -2.93
C PRO A 307 15.59 11.58 -3.49
N ALA A 308 14.89 12.55 -2.91
CA ALA A 308 13.60 13.02 -3.42
C ALA A 308 13.72 13.67 -4.80
N ASP A 309 14.80 14.42 -5.07
CA ASP A 309 15.06 14.94 -6.41
C ASP A 309 15.32 13.82 -7.42
N SER A 310 15.97 12.72 -7.01
CA SER A 310 16.24 11.56 -7.88
C SER A 310 14.94 10.90 -8.33
N VAL A 311 13.99 10.74 -7.40
CA VAL A 311 12.63 10.27 -7.70
C VAL A 311 11.90 11.26 -8.60
N ILE A 312 11.95 12.56 -8.32
CA ILE A 312 11.30 13.58 -9.16
C ILE A 312 11.86 13.57 -10.59
N TRP A 313 13.18 13.46 -10.72
CA TRP A 313 13.87 13.41 -12.01
C TRP A 313 13.42 12.19 -12.83
N ALA A 314 13.38 11.01 -12.21
CA ALA A 314 12.87 9.80 -12.84
C ALA A 314 11.44 9.97 -13.36
N LEU A 315 10.55 10.49 -12.52
CA LEU A 315 9.12 10.55 -12.83
C LEU A 315 8.74 11.69 -13.79
N GLN A 316 9.44 12.84 -13.71
CA GLN A 316 9.08 14.04 -14.47
C GLN A 316 9.99 14.27 -15.66
N ASP A 317 11.31 14.28 -15.44
CA ASP A 317 12.28 14.59 -16.50
C ASP A 317 12.50 13.40 -17.43
N LEU A 318 12.54 12.17 -16.88
CA LEU A 318 12.66 10.93 -17.67
C LEU A 318 11.31 10.31 -18.02
N SER A 319 10.21 10.83 -17.45
CA SER A 319 8.85 10.31 -17.67
C SER A 319 8.71 8.81 -17.39
N LEU A 320 9.51 8.28 -16.45
CA LEU A 320 9.38 6.89 -16.02
C LEU A 320 8.05 6.69 -15.32
N SER A 321 7.51 5.48 -15.47
CA SER A 321 6.27 5.10 -14.83
C SER A 321 6.44 3.73 -14.18
N PRO A 322 7.32 3.59 -13.17
CA PRO A 322 7.61 2.29 -12.57
C PRO A 322 6.36 1.68 -11.93
N ASP A 323 6.40 0.38 -11.68
CA ASP A 323 5.37 -0.31 -10.90
C ASP A 323 5.62 -0.16 -9.40
N LEU A 324 6.90 -0.14 -9.01
CA LEU A 324 7.34 -0.01 -7.63
C LEU A 324 8.61 0.84 -7.55
N VAL A 325 8.74 1.65 -6.50
CA VAL A 325 9.98 2.34 -6.14
C VAL A 325 10.56 1.73 -4.88
N ILE A 326 11.76 1.15 -4.96
CA ILE A 326 12.50 0.68 -3.78
C ILE A 326 13.60 1.68 -3.45
N SER A 327 13.57 2.19 -2.22
CA SER A 327 14.60 3.08 -1.70
C SER A 327 15.49 2.32 -0.70
N GLY A 328 16.76 2.14 -1.03
CA GLY A 328 17.72 1.40 -0.19
C GLY A 328 18.71 0.54 -0.99
N ILE A 329 19.38 -0.44 -0.37
CA ILE A 329 19.36 -0.71 1.07
C ILE A 329 20.26 0.31 1.77
N ASN A 330 19.71 1.09 2.71
CA ASN A 330 20.47 2.10 3.44
C ASN A 330 21.51 1.44 4.36
N SER A 331 22.74 1.97 4.39
CA SER A 331 23.76 1.61 5.37
C SER A 331 23.51 2.30 6.71
N GLY A 332 22.45 1.90 7.40
CA GLY A 332 22.09 2.39 8.72
C GLY A 332 20.58 2.33 8.95
N GLN A 333 20.20 1.86 10.13
CA GLN A 333 18.80 1.74 10.51
C GLN A 333 18.11 3.11 10.60
N ASN A 334 16.88 3.19 10.13
CA ASN A 334 16.00 4.35 10.27
C ASN A 334 14.85 3.98 11.21
N LEU A 335 15.14 3.96 12.52
CA LEU A 335 14.17 3.62 13.55
C LEU A 335 13.67 4.86 14.27
N ALA A 336 12.51 4.72 14.89
CA ALA A 336 11.83 5.76 15.64
C ALA A 336 11.53 7.00 14.80
N THR A 337 10.75 7.92 15.37
CA THR A 337 10.24 9.09 14.68
C THR A 337 11.37 10.01 14.21
N LEU A 338 12.42 10.21 15.03
CA LEU A 338 13.53 11.10 14.70
C LEU A 338 14.39 10.54 13.56
N GLY A 339 14.80 9.26 13.65
CA GLY A 339 15.60 8.61 12.62
C GLY A 339 14.84 8.49 11.31
N SER A 340 13.55 8.20 11.39
CA SER A 340 12.72 8.02 10.20
C SER A 340 12.38 9.33 9.47
N ASN A 341 12.13 10.42 10.19
CA ASN A 341 11.80 11.71 9.56
C ASN A 341 13.02 12.40 8.93
N ALA A 342 14.22 12.15 9.44
CA ALA A 342 15.44 12.66 8.85
C ALA A 342 15.99 11.78 7.71
N SER A 343 15.46 10.57 7.51
CA SER A 343 15.97 9.62 6.52
C SER A 343 15.70 10.07 5.08
N GLY A 344 16.77 10.20 4.29
CA GLY A 344 16.66 10.42 2.85
C GLY A 344 16.08 9.20 2.13
N THR A 345 16.44 8.00 2.59
CA THR A 345 15.89 6.73 2.09
C THR A 345 14.36 6.68 2.23
N ILE A 346 13.80 6.99 3.40
CA ILE A 346 12.33 7.07 3.59
C ILE A 346 11.73 8.25 2.81
N GLY A 347 12.45 9.38 2.75
CA GLY A 347 12.01 10.55 2.01
C GLY A 347 11.85 10.31 0.50
N ALA A 348 12.71 9.47 -0.09
CA ALA A 348 12.59 9.06 -1.49
C ALA A 348 11.31 8.24 -1.73
N ALA A 349 11.07 7.21 -0.90
CA ALA A 349 9.85 6.39 -0.99
C ALA A 349 8.57 7.25 -0.81
N ARG A 350 8.53 8.10 0.25
CA ARG A 350 7.43 9.06 0.44
C ARG A 350 7.22 9.98 -0.77
N THR A 351 8.30 10.38 -1.44
CA THR A 351 8.22 11.25 -2.62
C THR A 351 7.62 10.53 -3.82
N ALA A 352 7.94 9.26 -4.05
CA ALA A 352 7.35 8.44 -5.11
C ALA A 352 5.82 8.36 -4.94
N MET A 353 5.38 8.05 -3.72
CA MET A 353 3.96 7.98 -3.39
C MET A 353 3.27 9.35 -3.54
N ARG A 354 3.86 10.44 -3.04
CA ARG A 354 3.24 11.78 -3.11
C ARG A 354 3.17 12.38 -4.51
N ARG A 355 4.24 12.23 -5.30
CA ARG A 355 4.39 12.93 -6.58
C ARG A 355 3.78 12.16 -7.74
N GLY A 356 3.85 10.84 -7.70
CA GLY A 356 3.43 10.01 -8.81
C GLY A 356 2.39 8.97 -8.47
N ARG A 357 2.02 8.81 -7.18
CA ARG A 357 1.18 7.70 -6.71
C ARG A 357 1.78 6.36 -7.14
N PHE A 358 3.10 6.24 -7.00
CA PHE A 358 3.80 4.98 -7.21
C PHE A 358 3.94 4.29 -5.86
N GLU A 359 3.65 2.99 -5.84
CA GLU A 359 3.93 2.18 -4.66
C GLU A 359 5.42 2.21 -4.36
N SER A 360 5.76 2.19 -3.07
CA SER A 360 7.15 2.34 -2.67
C SER A 360 7.38 1.86 -1.25
N PHE A 361 8.57 1.35 -0.98
CA PHE A 361 9.03 1.11 0.37
C PHE A 361 10.51 1.49 0.54
N ALA A 362 10.88 1.72 1.80
CA ALA A 362 12.23 2.00 2.23
C ALA A 362 12.80 0.78 2.96
N THR A 363 14.07 0.47 2.72
CA THR A 363 14.74 -0.65 3.36
C THR A 363 16.15 -0.27 3.84
N SER A 364 16.46 -0.68 5.06
CA SER A 364 17.64 -0.23 5.81
C SER A 364 18.29 -1.38 6.57
N ALA A 365 19.62 -1.47 6.50
CA ALA A 365 20.44 -2.45 7.22
C ALA A 365 21.17 -1.81 8.40
N GLN A 366 21.82 -2.64 9.23
CA GLN A 366 22.60 -2.16 10.37
C GLN A 366 23.79 -1.29 9.95
N LEU A 367 23.99 -0.18 10.68
CA LEU A 367 25.15 0.68 10.51
C LEU A 367 26.45 -0.06 10.86
N GLY A 368 27.52 0.20 10.12
CA GLY A 368 28.87 -0.33 10.40
C GLY A 368 29.23 -1.49 9.48
N ILE A 369 28.96 -2.73 9.91
CA ILE A 369 29.20 -3.94 9.10
C ILE A 369 27.84 -4.59 8.80
N PRO A 370 27.08 -4.05 7.84
CA PRO A 370 25.82 -4.65 7.40
C PRO A 370 26.05 -6.05 6.83
N ASP A 371 25.15 -6.97 7.16
CA ASP A 371 25.03 -8.26 6.49
C ASP A 371 24.18 -8.07 5.22
N TRP A 372 24.83 -7.69 4.12
CA TRP A 372 24.14 -7.45 2.84
C TRP A 372 23.33 -8.66 2.37
N PRO A 373 23.85 -9.90 2.38
CA PRO A 373 23.05 -11.08 2.03
C PRO A 373 21.77 -11.23 2.86
N ALA A 374 21.83 -11.03 4.18
CA ALA A 374 20.63 -11.09 5.02
C ALA A 374 19.67 -9.92 4.74
N ALA A 375 20.21 -8.74 4.46
CA ALA A 375 19.41 -7.57 4.12
C ALA A 375 18.68 -7.76 2.78
N THR A 376 19.38 -8.17 1.72
CA THR A 376 18.77 -8.43 0.40
C THR A 376 17.76 -9.56 0.47
N ALA A 377 18.04 -10.65 1.21
CA ALA A 377 17.09 -11.75 1.38
C ALA A 377 15.78 -11.28 2.04
N ALA A 378 15.87 -10.49 3.11
CA ALA A 378 14.68 -9.91 3.74
C ALA A 378 13.97 -8.92 2.81
N THR A 379 14.70 -8.05 2.10
CA THR A 379 14.09 -7.13 1.13
C THR A 379 13.32 -7.87 0.03
N LEU A 380 13.87 -8.97 -0.49
CA LEU A 380 13.21 -9.81 -1.50
C LEU A 380 12.02 -10.60 -0.93
N GLU A 381 12.11 -11.10 0.31
CA GLU A 381 10.98 -11.74 0.99
C GLU A 381 9.84 -10.74 1.19
N PHE A 382 10.13 -9.50 1.60
CA PHE A 382 9.12 -8.44 1.68
C PHE A 382 8.53 -8.13 0.30
N LEU A 383 9.37 -8.04 -0.74
CA LEU A 383 8.91 -7.86 -2.11
C LEU A 383 7.98 -9.00 -2.54
N GLU A 384 8.29 -10.26 -2.20
CA GLU A 384 7.43 -11.42 -2.41
C GLU A 384 6.10 -11.32 -1.71
N LEU A 385 6.11 -11.01 -0.42
CA LEU A 385 4.89 -10.79 0.32
C LEU A 385 4.07 -9.63 -0.28
N TRP A 386 4.72 -8.53 -0.71
CA TRP A 386 4.05 -7.39 -1.34
C TRP A 386 3.45 -7.80 -2.69
N ARG A 387 4.19 -8.55 -3.51
CA ARG A 387 3.70 -9.10 -4.79
C ARG A 387 2.56 -10.11 -4.62
N LEU A 388 2.46 -10.75 -3.46
CA LEU A 388 1.34 -11.63 -3.10
C LEU A 388 0.18 -10.87 -2.41
N GLY A 389 0.28 -9.55 -2.26
CA GLY A 389 -0.69 -8.71 -1.53
C GLY A 389 -0.81 -9.07 -0.04
N ARG A 390 0.24 -9.64 0.55
CA ARG A 390 0.30 -10.05 1.96
C ARG A 390 0.84 -8.95 2.88
N VAL A 391 1.53 -7.96 2.34
CA VAL A 391 2.07 -6.79 3.06
C VAL A 391 2.00 -5.54 2.18
N GLY A 392 2.00 -4.36 2.82
CA GLY A 392 1.95 -3.07 2.14
C GLY A 392 0.56 -2.77 1.59
N LEU A 393 -0.18 -1.88 2.25
CA LEU A 393 -1.45 -1.42 1.73
C LEU A 393 -1.22 -0.46 0.55
N PRO A 394 -1.85 -0.71 -0.62
CA PRO A 394 -1.65 0.12 -1.78
C PRO A 394 -2.14 1.55 -1.51
N PHE A 395 -1.30 2.53 -1.87
CA PHE A 395 -1.57 3.98 -1.93
C PHE A 395 -1.81 4.76 -0.63
N MET A 396 -1.60 4.18 0.55
CA MET A 396 -1.68 4.90 1.83
C MET A 396 -0.47 4.70 2.74
N GLU A 397 0.32 3.66 2.48
CA GLU A 397 1.48 3.31 3.30
C GLU A 397 2.79 3.62 2.60
N VAL A 398 3.81 3.90 3.40
CA VAL A 398 5.21 3.90 2.99
C VAL A 398 5.94 3.00 3.99
N PRO A 399 6.01 1.69 3.72
CA PRO A 399 6.67 0.74 4.60
C PRO A 399 8.16 1.10 4.76
N ASN A 400 8.61 1.16 6.01
CA ASN A 400 10.01 1.34 6.39
C ASN A 400 10.49 0.05 7.06
N ILE A 401 11.40 -0.64 6.40
CA ILE A 401 11.87 -1.98 6.76
C ILE A 401 13.27 -1.86 7.34
N ASN A 402 13.44 -2.25 8.60
CA ASN A 402 14.75 -2.25 9.27
C ASN A 402 15.22 -3.68 9.55
N ILE A 403 16.37 -4.04 8.98
CA ILE A 403 16.90 -5.41 9.00
C ILE A 403 18.13 -5.48 9.91
N PRO A 404 18.05 -6.20 11.05
CA PRO A 404 19.15 -6.34 11.98
C PRO A 404 20.26 -7.28 11.44
N SER A 405 21.53 -6.96 11.68
CA SER A 405 22.65 -7.87 11.40
C SER A 405 22.84 -8.86 12.55
N CYS A 406 22.31 -10.08 12.40
CA CYS A 406 22.31 -11.11 13.43
C CYS A 406 23.56 -12.02 13.44
N ASN A 407 24.74 -11.42 13.28
CA ASN A 407 26.02 -12.14 13.05
C ASN A 407 26.65 -12.79 14.30
N GLY A 408 26.05 -12.66 15.49
CA GLY A 408 26.75 -12.84 16.77
C GLY A 408 26.16 -13.79 17.81
N GLY A 409 25.24 -14.72 17.49
CA GLY A 409 24.70 -15.58 18.57
C GLY A 409 23.63 -16.63 18.27
N GLY A 410 23.21 -16.82 17.02
CA GLY A 410 22.47 -18.02 16.60
C GLY A 410 21.27 -17.74 15.69
N ALA A 411 21.39 -18.13 14.41
CA ALA A 411 20.31 -18.48 13.47
C ALA A 411 19.53 -17.39 12.69
N GLY A 412 20.08 -16.19 12.50
CA GLY A 412 19.51 -15.18 11.57
C GLY A 412 18.50 -14.24 12.23
N ASN A 413 17.89 -13.32 11.47
CA ASN A 413 16.81 -12.50 12.03
C ASN A 413 15.58 -13.38 12.37
N ARG A 414 14.70 -12.89 13.25
CA ARG A 414 13.55 -13.65 13.79
C ARG A 414 12.29 -13.53 12.95
N GLY A 415 12.43 -13.13 11.69
CA GLY A 415 11.33 -12.87 10.76
C GLY A 415 10.73 -11.47 10.90
N PHE A 416 9.68 -11.23 10.10
CA PHE A 416 8.99 -9.95 10.03
C PHE A 416 8.07 -9.70 11.21
N LEU A 417 8.00 -8.43 11.61
CA LEU A 417 7.03 -7.96 12.57
C LEU A 417 6.53 -6.56 12.18
N GLU A 418 5.21 -6.42 12.03
CA GLU A 418 4.58 -5.11 11.91
C GLU A 418 4.68 -4.35 13.24
N THR A 419 5.03 -3.07 13.14
CA THR A 419 5.35 -2.19 14.26
C THR A 419 4.85 -0.77 13.98
N VAL A 420 4.80 0.03 15.03
CA VAL A 420 4.70 1.49 14.90
C VAL A 420 6.08 2.10 15.09
N ALA A 421 6.33 3.27 14.50
CA ALA A 421 7.55 4.01 14.76
C ALA A 421 7.61 4.47 16.23
N GLY A 422 8.70 4.16 16.93
CA GLY A 422 8.91 4.60 18.30
C GLY A 422 8.97 6.14 18.41
N THR A 423 8.51 6.70 19.53
CA THR A 423 8.50 8.17 19.73
C THR A 423 9.76 8.71 20.38
N ASP A 424 10.59 7.85 20.97
CA ASP A 424 11.71 8.28 21.80
C ASP A 424 13.00 7.50 21.49
N LEU A 425 14.11 8.22 21.36
CA LEU A 425 15.47 7.67 21.30
C LEU A 425 16.24 7.90 22.62
N SER A 426 15.64 8.60 23.58
CA SER A 426 16.33 9.26 24.71
C SER A 426 16.87 8.31 25.77
N SER A 427 16.47 7.04 25.79
CA SER A 427 16.82 6.12 26.89
C SER A 427 17.96 5.14 26.60
N GLY A 428 18.62 5.13 25.43
CA GLY A 428 19.71 4.14 25.22
C GLY A 428 20.55 4.16 23.96
N GLY A 429 20.29 5.04 22.98
CA GLY A 429 20.95 4.94 21.68
C GLY A 429 20.52 3.70 20.88
N TYR A 430 20.92 3.62 19.62
CA TYR A 430 20.71 2.44 18.80
C TYR A 430 21.59 1.30 19.34
N GLY A 431 21.03 0.46 20.20
CA GLY A 431 21.70 -0.77 20.63
C GLY A 431 21.82 -1.76 19.48
N ASP A 432 22.84 -2.61 19.52
CA ASP A 432 22.90 -3.77 18.64
C ASP A 432 21.77 -4.76 19.01
N PRO A 433 21.21 -5.48 18.03
CA PRO A 433 20.23 -6.54 18.28
C PRO A 433 20.74 -7.53 19.34
N THR A 434 19.95 -7.74 20.38
CA THR A 434 20.37 -8.52 21.57
C THR A 434 19.85 -9.96 21.58
N ASN A 435 18.85 -10.26 20.74
CA ASN A 435 18.24 -11.58 20.64
C ASN A 435 17.99 -11.93 19.17
N CYS A 436 18.82 -12.79 18.60
CA CYS A 436 18.73 -13.20 17.21
C CYS A 436 18.30 -14.66 17.04
N ASP A 437 17.67 -15.29 18.04
CA ASP A 437 17.26 -16.69 17.95
C ASP A 437 15.80 -16.84 17.48
N PRO A 438 15.53 -17.36 16.26
CA PRO A 438 14.17 -17.59 15.76
C PRO A 438 13.39 -18.60 16.61
N GLY A 439 14.07 -19.49 17.33
CA GLY A 439 13.45 -20.46 18.23
C GLY A 439 12.99 -19.88 19.57
N THR A 440 13.44 -18.67 19.91
CA THR A 440 13.00 -17.98 21.12
C THR A 440 11.59 -17.40 20.91
N ALA A 441 10.69 -17.63 21.86
CA ALA A 441 9.33 -17.10 21.79
C ALA A 441 9.34 -15.56 21.76
N LYS A 442 8.39 -14.95 21.02
CA LYS A 442 8.16 -13.50 21.07
C LYS A 442 7.82 -13.12 22.52
N PRO A 443 8.56 -12.19 23.15
CA PRO A 443 8.24 -11.82 24.52
C PRO A 443 6.89 -11.08 24.59
N ALA A 444 6.03 -11.52 25.52
CA ALA A 444 4.65 -11.07 25.61
C ALA A 444 4.57 -9.62 26.10
N GLY A 445 3.98 -8.73 25.28
CA GLY A 445 3.73 -7.34 25.63
C GLY A 445 4.97 -6.44 25.71
N SER A 446 6.13 -6.88 25.19
CA SER A 446 7.40 -6.15 25.31
C SER A 446 7.94 -5.60 23.98
N ILE A 447 7.22 -5.78 22.87
CA ILE A 447 7.58 -5.15 21.61
C ILE A 447 6.46 -4.20 21.27
N VAL A 448 6.70 -2.92 21.54
CA VAL A 448 5.70 -1.86 21.34
C VAL A 448 5.97 -1.03 20.08
N ASP A 449 7.19 -1.05 19.57
CA ASP A 449 7.61 -0.26 18.41
C ASP A 449 8.73 -0.94 17.58
N ASP A 450 9.16 -0.25 16.53
CA ASP A 450 10.24 -0.65 15.62
C ASP A 450 11.60 -0.79 16.32
N LEU A 451 11.88 0.03 17.33
CA LEU A 451 13.10 -0.05 18.14
C LEU A 451 13.13 -1.33 18.99
N ASP A 452 12.02 -1.68 19.64
CA ASP A 452 11.92 -2.93 20.38
C ASP A 452 12.06 -4.14 19.46
N ALA A 453 11.44 -4.10 18.27
CA ALA A 453 11.57 -5.16 17.28
C ALA A 453 13.02 -5.35 16.87
N TRP A 454 13.72 -4.24 16.58
CA TRP A 454 15.15 -4.22 16.29
C TRP A 454 16.00 -4.83 17.40
N LEU A 455 15.83 -4.38 18.65
CA LEU A 455 16.58 -4.88 19.80
C LEU A 455 16.32 -6.37 20.07
N ASN A 456 15.16 -6.86 19.66
CA ASN A 456 14.76 -8.26 19.75
C ASN A 456 15.03 -9.06 18.46
N GLY A 457 15.81 -8.52 17.52
CA GLY A 457 16.28 -9.22 16.31
C GLY A 457 15.20 -9.53 15.27
N PHE A 458 14.06 -8.84 15.31
CA PHE A 458 13.03 -8.92 14.27
C PHE A 458 13.32 -7.93 13.13
N VAL A 459 12.86 -8.27 11.93
CA VAL A 459 12.76 -7.32 10.82
C VAL A 459 11.51 -6.48 11.06
N GLY A 460 11.71 -5.24 11.51
CA GLY A 460 10.61 -4.33 11.80
C GLY A 460 10.06 -3.70 10.53
N ILE A 461 8.73 -3.75 10.34
CA ILE A 461 8.01 -3.01 9.31
C ILE A 461 7.21 -1.93 10.03
N ALA A 462 7.55 -0.66 9.80
CA ALA A 462 6.76 0.47 10.29
C ALA A 462 6.18 1.25 9.12
N ASP A 463 4.87 1.48 9.11
CA ASP A 463 4.30 2.42 8.14
C ASP A 463 4.65 3.85 8.55
N MET A 464 5.30 4.56 7.63
CA MET A 464 5.69 5.95 7.83
C MET A 464 4.67 6.95 7.31
N GLY A 465 3.64 6.48 6.59
CA GLY A 465 2.65 7.32 5.95
C GLY A 465 3.21 8.26 4.87
N ILE A 466 2.30 8.79 4.07
CA ILE A 466 2.60 9.64 2.91
C ILE A 466 2.97 11.08 3.31
N THR A 467 2.29 11.58 4.34
CA THR A 467 2.59 12.87 4.96
C THR A 467 3.57 12.65 6.10
N GLN A 468 4.48 13.59 6.35
CA GLN A 468 5.11 13.64 7.68
C GLN A 468 3.99 13.60 8.74
N PRO A 469 4.18 12.96 9.91
CA PRO A 469 3.24 13.20 11.00
C PRO A 469 3.16 14.72 11.15
N PRO A 470 1.94 15.29 11.25
CA PRO A 470 1.81 16.74 11.43
C PRO A 470 2.70 17.11 12.62
N ASN A 471 3.51 18.14 12.46
CA ASN A 471 4.23 18.77 13.57
C ASN A 471 3.27 18.84 14.76
N TYR A 472 3.46 17.96 15.75
CA TYR A 472 2.72 18.08 16.98
C TYR A 472 3.35 19.25 17.74
N PRO A 473 2.51 20.14 18.29
CA PRO A 473 2.85 21.50 18.70
C PRO A 473 3.94 21.60 19.77
#